data_AF-A0A8H4F3Q5-F1
#
_entry.id   AF-A0A8H4F3Q5-F1
#
_cell.length_a   1.000
_cell.length_b   1.000
_cell.length_c   1.000
_cell.angle_alpha   90.00
_cell.angle_beta   90.00
_cell.angle_gamma   90.00
#
_symmetry.space_group_name_H-M   'P 1'
#
loop_
_entity.id
_entity.type
_entity.pdbx_description
1 polymer ?
#
loop_
_entity_poly.entity_id
_entity_poly.type
_entity_poly.pdbx_seq_one_letter_code
_entity_poly.pdbx_strand_id
1 'polypeptide(L)'
;FCSDEDFQPPLVKRFIAEVVETDEEKSQSSTPDLASMDEVKRMKYETYKAVPRIFVGSRTHKQITQLVAELKSNTRYSPRTTILGSRDHLCVHPKVSKSNNKADDCTTLLDENKCQYAHGTKRILNHPSLRVENRIWDIEDMVHLGKKVRGCPYYAARKLYEGAEVIFCPYNYIIDPVIRKILDINLKNSIVILDEAHNIEDASRSAGSLDVDEDSLEVLLKELKLTARFGGEKEAHNEMEVIIGGLYEAMKSEDIDYVVKEYERQSCHFTGQELLDKLDDMNITSNTFQDNILPAFNKISSHAEEVRKAKENKATQFDDYEMEEIDGLSSQVAYAQGTRAVSNGSLTVLQGLITVLGFIFRPEEHNDKDYQLVFMKAMKRATANPNNRRRRFRDPAKQSLWVHKIAFWCLNPAIIFSDMCKDTRSVILTSGTLSPLNTFASELGVPFTGRLEANHVIKPSQVWVSSIPQGPNRIPLKCVYSNMESLAFQDEVGETLCDIIERVPYGVLVFMPSYKALDVFTSRWNNTGVMDRLKDKKLVLSEPKGSDKKEFEGVLNTYYDQIDAVEANIDEENRDGALFFAVFRGKVSEGIDFSDNYCRAVVTLGIPFPGL
;
A
#
# COMPACT_ATOMS: atom_id res chain seq x y z
N PHE A 1 -29.91 -38.75 1.03
CA PHE A 1 -31.27 -39.09 0.57
C PHE A 1 -32.12 -37.85 0.71
N CYS A 2 -32.84 -37.50 -0.36
CA CYS A 2 -33.58 -36.28 -0.63
C CYS A 2 -34.56 -35.82 0.45
N SER A 3 -34.64 -34.51 0.65
CA SER A 3 -35.90 -33.76 0.61
C SER A 3 -35.59 -32.27 0.39
N ASP A 4 -35.57 -31.88 -0.88
CA ASP A 4 -35.52 -30.50 -1.38
C ASP A 4 -36.94 -29.90 -1.35
N GLU A 5 -37.37 -29.20 -0.29
CA GLU A 5 -38.57 -28.33 -0.33
C GLU A 5 -38.52 -27.20 0.73
N ASP A 6 -37.46 -26.38 0.76
CA ASP A 6 -37.49 -25.11 1.53
C ASP A 6 -36.68 -23.96 0.91
N PHE A 7 -36.47 -23.99 -0.42
CA PHE A 7 -36.02 -22.80 -1.17
C PHE A 7 -37.24 -22.10 -1.78
N GLN A 8 -37.71 -21.03 -1.14
CA GLN A 8 -38.56 -20.08 -1.83
C GLN A 8 -37.81 -19.51 -3.05
N PRO A 9 -38.43 -19.44 -4.24
CA PRO A 9 -37.78 -18.90 -5.42
C PRO A 9 -37.45 -17.41 -5.19
N PRO A 10 -36.25 -16.94 -5.63
CA PRO A 10 -35.83 -15.57 -5.39
C PRO A 10 -36.77 -14.57 -6.07
N LEU A 11 -37.11 -13.51 -5.33
CA LEU A 11 -37.91 -12.32 -5.72
C LEU A 11 -37.37 -11.58 -6.97
N VAL A 12 -36.26 -12.05 -7.55
CA VAL A 12 -35.58 -11.51 -8.72
C VAL A 12 -36.38 -11.71 -10.02
N LYS A 13 -37.23 -12.75 -10.12
CA LYS A 13 -38.02 -12.97 -11.36
C LYS A 13 -39.19 -12.01 -11.56
N ARG A 14 -39.77 -11.44 -10.50
CA ARG A 14 -40.83 -10.40 -10.63
C ARG A 14 -40.25 -9.03 -10.99
N PHE A 15 -39.10 -8.68 -10.42
CA PHE A 15 -38.39 -7.44 -10.76
C PHE A 15 -37.89 -7.41 -12.21
N ILE A 16 -37.45 -8.55 -12.74
CA ILE A 16 -37.02 -8.63 -14.15
C ILE A 16 -38.23 -8.51 -15.09
N ALA A 17 -39.40 -9.04 -14.74
CA ALA A 17 -40.59 -8.94 -15.58
C ALA A 17 -41.16 -7.49 -15.62
N GLU A 18 -41.22 -6.80 -14.49
CA GLU A 18 -41.67 -5.40 -14.42
C GLU A 18 -40.69 -4.42 -15.08
N VAL A 19 -39.39 -4.72 -15.08
CA VAL A 19 -38.37 -3.92 -15.79
C VAL A 19 -38.41 -4.18 -17.30
N VAL A 20 -38.70 -5.41 -17.74
CA VAL A 20 -38.84 -5.75 -19.17
C VAL A 20 -40.11 -5.14 -19.78
N GLU A 21 -41.24 -5.13 -19.06
CA GLU A 21 -42.46 -4.46 -19.54
C GLU A 21 -42.32 -2.93 -19.62
N THR A 22 -41.50 -2.33 -18.75
CA THR A 22 -41.21 -0.88 -18.81
C THR A 22 -40.17 -0.48 -19.87
N ASP A 23 -39.36 -1.42 -20.35
CA ASP A 23 -38.40 -1.22 -21.44
C ASP A 23 -39.04 -1.39 -22.84
N GLU A 24 -40.07 -2.23 -23.00
CA GLU A 24 -40.76 -2.39 -24.28
C GLU A 24 -41.55 -1.14 -24.70
N GLU A 25 -42.16 -0.40 -23.76
CA GLU A 25 -42.89 0.85 -24.07
C GLU A 25 -41.97 2.05 -24.37
N LYS A 26 -40.68 1.99 -24.03
CA LYS A 26 -39.69 3.04 -24.36
C LYS A 26 -38.92 2.80 -25.66
N SER A 27 -39.17 1.68 -26.34
CA SER A 27 -38.45 1.30 -27.57
C SER A 27 -38.88 2.07 -28.84
N GLN A 28 -39.83 3.02 -28.74
CA GLN A 28 -40.24 3.88 -29.86
C GLN A 28 -39.92 5.37 -29.65
N SER A 29 -38.69 5.70 -29.25
CA SER A 29 -38.05 6.96 -29.67
C SER A 29 -36.54 6.95 -29.44
N SER A 30 -35.78 6.92 -30.54
CA SER A 30 -34.37 7.30 -30.68
C SER A 30 -33.34 6.70 -29.71
N THR A 31 -32.65 5.65 -30.15
CA THR A 31 -31.26 5.39 -29.73
C THR A 31 -30.37 6.53 -30.23
N PRO A 32 -29.64 7.28 -29.38
CA PRO A 32 -28.69 8.27 -29.86
C PRO A 32 -27.38 7.57 -30.24
N ASP A 33 -26.94 7.78 -31.49
CA ASP A 33 -25.57 7.55 -31.92
C ASP A 33 -24.59 8.32 -31.01
N LEU A 34 -23.43 7.72 -30.71
CA LEU A 34 -22.38 8.36 -29.93
C LEU A 34 -21.85 9.60 -30.67
N ALA A 35 -22.31 10.76 -30.23
CA ALA A 35 -21.87 12.03 -30.78
C ALA A 35 -20.50 12.49 -30.26
N SER A 36 -20.01 13.54 -30.91
CA SER A 36 -18.71 14.18 -30.70
C SER A 36 -18.43 14.55 -29.23
N MET A 37 -17.16 14.83 -28.90
CA MET A 37 -16.70 15.19 -27.54
C MET A 37 -17.47 16.36 -26.89
N ASP A 38 -18.17 17.19 -27.67
CA ASP A 38 -19.01 18.27 -27.14
C ASP A 38 -20.39 17.77 -26.64
N GLU A 39 -20.91 16.66 -27.17
CA GLU A 39 -22.07 15.98 -26.61
C GLU A 39 -21.72 15.13 -25.39
N VAL A 40 -20.51 14.56 -25.33
CA VAL A 40 -19.95 13.96 -24.10
C VAL A 40 -19.76 15.00 -23.00
N LYS A 41 -19.60 16.30 -23.32
CA LYS A 41 -19.63 17.38 -22.30
C LYS A 41 -21.05 17.72 -21.83
N ARG A 42 -22.07 17.58 -22.68
CA ARG A 42 -23.49 17.84 -22.36
C ARG A 42 -24.18 16.66 -21.66
N MET A 43 -23.80 15.42 -21.94
CA MET A 43 -24.30 14.21 -21.27
C MET A 43 -23.63 13.91 -19.91
N LYS A 44 -23.09 14.92 -19.23
CA LYS A 44 -22.33 14.75 -17.98
C LYS A 44 -23.18 15.05 -16.74
N TYR A 45 -23.03 14.19 -15.74
CA TYR A 45 -23.23 14.42 -14.30
C TYR A 45 -24.60 14.09 -13.66
N GLU A 46 -25.75 14.45 -14.23
CA GLU A 46 -27.03 14.32 -13.51
C GLU A 46 -27.65 12.91 -13.57
N THR A 47 -27.57 12.23 -14.72
CA THR A 47 -28.21 10.91 -14.91
C THR A 47 -27.47 9.78 -14.19
N TYR A 48 -26.14 9.90 -14.00
CA TYR A 48 -25.31 8.90 -13.31
C TYR A 48 -25.28 9.06 -11.79
N LYS A 49 -25.90 10.11 -11.22
CA LYS A 49 -26.04 10.28 -9.76
C LYS A 49 -26.98 9.26 -9.10
N ALA A 50 -27.84 8.60 -9.88
CA ALA A 50 -28.88 7.73 -9.35
C ALA A 50 -28.36 6.34 -8.90
N VAL A 51 -27.26 5.87 -9.48
CA VAL A 51 -26.69 4.54 -9.19
C VAL A 51 -25.36 4.68 -8.43
N PRO A 52 -25.20 4.04 -7.26
CA PRO A 52 -23.93 4.02 -6.53
C PRO A 52 -22.80 3.48 -7.38
N ARG A 53 -21.62 4.13 -7.33
CA ARG A 53 -20.39 3.55 -7.88
C ARG A 53 -19.89 2.45 -6.96
N ILE A 54 -19.24 1.45 -7.53
CA ILE A 54 -18.64 0.34 -6.78
C ILE A 54 -17.13 0.50 -6.82
N PHE A 55 -16.50 0.61 -5.65
CA PHE A 55 -15.06 0.52 -5.49
C PHE A 55 -14.70 -0.88 -5.05
N VAL A 56 -13.82 -1.55 -5.78
CA VAL A 56 -13.28 -2.86 -5.43
C VAL A 56 -11.80 -2.70 -5.11
N GLY A 57 -11.49 -2.84 -3.82
CA GLY A 57 -10.16 -2.73 -3.25
C GLY A 57 -9.55 -4.09 -2.97
N SER A 58 -8.27 -4.29 -3.28
CA SER A 58 -7.51 -5.46 -2.80
C SER A 58 -6.09 -5.05 -2.39
N ARG A 59 -5.37 -5.92 -1.66
CA ARG A 59 -4.05 -5.62 -1.10
C ARG A 59 -3.01 -5.44 -2.20
N THR A 60 -3.07 -6.27 -3.24
CA THR A 60 -2.04 -6.34 -4.28
C THR A 60 -2.62 -6.14 -5.68
N HIS A 61 -1.80 -5.62 -6.60
CA HIS A 61 -2.18 -5.51 -8.01
C HIS A 61 -2.44 -6.87 -8.66
N LYS A 62 -1.76 -7.94 -8.23
CA LYS A 62 -2.01 -9.30 -8.75
C LYS A 62 -3.43 -9.78 -8.45
N GLN A 63 -3.92 -9.55 -7.23
CA GLN A 63 -5.29 -9.89 -6.84
C GLN A 63 -6.31 -9.07 -7.65
N ILE A 64 -6.04 -7.78 -7.89
CA ILE A 64 -6.88 -6.96 -8.78
C ILE A 64 -6.93 -7.55 -10.18
N THR A 65 -5.79 -7.94 -10.76
CA THR A 65 -5.75 -8.57 -12.10
C THR A 65 -6.56 -9.87 -12.12
N GLN A 66 -6.48 -10.70 -11.08
CA GLN A 66 -7.30 -11.92 -10.96
C GLN A 66 -8.80 -11.60 -10.93
N LEU A 67 -9.24 -10.66 -10.09
CA LEU A 67 -10.65 -10.23 -10.01
C LEU A 67 -11.18 -9.70 -11.35
N VAL A 68 -10.36 -8.92 -12.06
CA VAL A 68 -10.70 -8.37 -13.37
C VAL A 68 -10.83 -9.49 -14.41
N ALA A 69 -9.92 -10.47 -14.40
CA ALA A 69 -9.96 -11.62 -15.29
C ALA A 69 -11.19 -12.50 -15.04
N GLU A 70 -11.58 -12.70 -13.78
CA GLU A 70 -12.80 -13.40 -13.41
C GLU A 70 -14.06 -12.65 -13.87
N LEU A 71 -14.12 -11.34 -13.65
CA LEU A 71 -15.23 -10.52 -14.14
C LEU A 71 -15.36 -10.61 -15.66
N LYS A 72 -14.24 -10.57 -16.38
CA LYS A 72 -14.14 -10.63 -17.85
C LYS A 72 -14.53 -12.00 -18.41
N SER A 73 -14.16 -13.10 -17.75
CA SER A 73 -14.25 -14.46 -18.32
C SER A 73 -15.42 -15.27 -17.79
N ASN A 74 -15.83 -15.05 -16.54
CA ASN A 74 -16.78 -15.92 -15.83
C ASN A 74 -18.17 -15.30 -15.67
N THR A 75 -18.37 -14.04 -16.11
CA THR A 75 -19.64 -13.35 -15.93
C THR A 75 -20.17 -12.75 -17.25
N ARG A 76 -21.49 -12.59 -17.33
CA ARG A 76 -22.15 -11.81 -18.41
C ARG A 76 -22.25 -10.32 -18.06
N TYR A 77 -21.82 -9.92 -16.87
CA TYR A 77 -21.92 -8.56 -16.40
C TYR A 77 -20.77 -7.74 -16.98
N SER A 78 -21.09 -6.74 -17.82
CA SER A 78 -20.10 -5.90 -18.52
C SER A 78 -20.25 -4.42 -18.13
N PRO A 79 -19.90 -4.06 -16.87
CA PRO A 79 -19.95 -2.68 -16.42
C PRO A 79 -18.85 -1.85 -17.09
N ARG A 80 -19.00 -0.52 -17.04
CA ARG A 80 -17.89 0.38 -17.36
C ARG A 80 -16.87 0.34 -16.22
N THR A 81 -15.69 -0.18 -16.51
CA THR A 81 -14.63 -0.32 -15.51
C THR A 81 -13.49 0.67 -15.71
N THR A 82 -12.77 0.96 -14.62
CA THR A 82 -11.41 1.54 -14.67
C THR A 82 -10.54 0.89 -13.59
N ILE A 83 -9.23 0.93 -13.78
CA ILE A 83 -8.26 0.51 -12.76
C ILE A 83 -7.37 1.68 -12.39
N LEU A 84 -7.38 2.07 -11.13
CA LEU A 84 -6.43 3.04 -10.59
C LEU A 84 -5.18 2.31 -10.09
N GLY A 85 -4.02 2.78 -10.52
CA GLY A 85 -2.74 2.23 -10.11
C GLY A 85 -1.63 3.27 -10.11
N SER A 86 -0.50 2.90 -9.51
CA SER A 86 0.66 3.79 -9.44
C SER A 86 1.34 3.94 -10.80
N ARG A 87 2.22 4.95 -10.90
CA ARG A 87 3.09 5.12 -12.07
C ARG A 87 4.09 3.96 -12.23
N ASP A 88 4.32 3.15 -11.20
CA ASP A 88 5.16 1.95 -11.28
C ASP A 88 4.59 0.88 -12.20
N HIS A 89 3.26 0.80 -12.27
CA HIS A 89 2.57 -0.19 -13.08
C HIS A 89 2.11 0.38 -14.43
N LEU A 90 1.73 1.66 -14.48
CA LEU A 90 1.09 2.26 -15.67
C LEU A 90 2.04 3.10 -16.56
N CYS A 91 3.27 3.40 -16.13
CA CYS A 91 4.18 4.24 -16.92
C CYS A 91 4.80 3.47 -18.10
N VAL A 92 4.59 4.00 -19.31
CA VAL A 92 5.15 3.44 -20.56
C VAL A 92 6.33 4.24 -21.12
N HIS A 93 6.69 5.37 -20.50
CA HIS A 93 7.79 6.20 -20.99
C HIS A 93 9.14 5.48 -20.80
N PRO A 94 9.95 5.25 -21.86
CA PRO A 94 11.11 4.34 -21.82
C PRO A 94 12.17 4.63 -20.75
N LYS A 95 12.36 5.92 -20.40
CA LYS A 95 13.32 6.35 -19.37
C LYS A 95 12.72 6.32 -17.96
N VAL A 96 11.44 6.71 -17.83
CA VAL A 96 10.79 6.88 -16.52
C VAL A 96 10.31 5.53 -15.99
N SER A 97 9.83 4.64 -16.85
CA SER A 97 9.39 3.29 -16.46
C SER A 97 10.50 2.46 -15.82
N LYS A 98 11.77 2.79 -16.08
CA LYS A 98 12.95 2.13 -15.50
C LYS A 98 13.55 2.89 -14.30
N SER A 99 13.01 4.05 -13.97
CA SER A 99 13.50 4.85 -12.84
C SER A 99 13.05 4.28 -11.51
N ASN A 100 13.88 4.49 -10.49
CA ASN A 100 13.55 4.21 -9.10
C ASN A 100 12.56 5.25 -8.52
N ASN A 101 12.52 6.46 -9.08
CA ASN A 101 11.63 7.52 -8.63
C ASN A 101 10.76 8.03 -9.79
N LYS A 102 9.83 7.19 -10.23
CA LYS A 102 9.00 7.46 -11.41
C LYS A 102 8.05 8.63 -11.22
N ALA A 103 7.64 8.92 -9.99
CA ALA A 103 6.75 10.03 -9.68
C ALA A 103 7.43 11.38 -9.94
N ASP A 104 8.64 11.56 -9.40
CA ASP A 104 9.39 12.80 -9.56
C ASP A 104 9.87 12.98 -11.00
N ASP A 105 10.45 11.94 -11.62
CA ASP A 105 10.88 12.00 -13.01
C ASP A 105 9.72 12.27 -13.98
N CYS A 106 8.55 11.70 -13.71
CA CYS A 106 7.35 12.02 -14.48
C CYS A 106 6.94 13.49 -14.31
N THR A 107 7.00 14.00 -13.08
CA THR A 107 6.68 15.40 -12.77
C THR A 107 7.65 16.34 -13.49
N THR A 108 8.96 16.06 -13.45
CA THR A 108 9.97 16.85 -14.15
C THR A 108 9.72 16.86 -15.67
N LEU A 109 9.41 15.71 -16.29
CA LEU A 109 9.09 15.67 -17.72
C LEU A 109 7.81 16.44 -18.07
N LEU A 110 6.83 16.47 -17.18
CA LEU A 110 5.60 17.25 -17.38
C LEU A 110 5.87 18.74 -17.20
N ASP A 111 6.70 19.12 -16.23
CA ASP A 111 7.13 20.51 -16.02
C ASP A 111 7.89 21.06 -17.23
N GLU A 112 8.73 20.23 -17.87
CA GLU A 112 9.43 20.58 -19.10
C GLU A 112 8.57 20.40 -20.37
N ASN A 113 7.33 19.91 -20.24
CA ASN A 113 6.41 19.56 -21.32
C ASN A 113 7.00 18.57 -22.36
N LYS A 114 7.86 17.65 -21.92
CA LYS A 114 8.59 16.69 -22.78
C LYS A 114 7.97 15.29 -22.85
N CYS A 115 6.89 15.03 -22.12
CA CYS A 115 6.27 13.71 -22.07
C CYS A 115 5.29 13.48 -23.24
N GLN A 116 5.81 12.93 -24.35
CA GLN A 116 5.01 12.61 -25.55
C GLN A 116 3.80 11.69 -25.26
N TYR A 117 3.95 10.75 -24.31
CA TYR A 117 2.86 9.83 -23.95
C TYR A 117 1.72 10.56 -23.24
N ALA A 118 2.03 11.53 -22.38
CA ALA A 118 1.00 12.32 -21.68
C ALA A 118 0.15 13.11 -22.69
N HIS A 119 0.79 13.68 -23.71
CA HIS A 119 0.13 14.36 -24.83
C HIS A 119 -0.75 13.40 -25.64
N GLY A 120 -0.25 12.18 -25.86
CA GLY A 120 -0.98 11.10 -26.54
C GLY A 120 -2.13 10.45 -25.76
N THR A 121 -2.49 10.93 -24.57
CA THR A 121 -3.56 10.31 -23.74
C THR A 121 -4.90 10.23 -24.48
N LYS A 122 -5.26 11.24 -25.28
CA LYS A 122 -6.48 11.23 -26.11
C LYS A 122 -6.51 10.07 -27.11
N ARG A 123 -5.34 9.60 -27.59
CA ARG A 123 -5.23 8.49 -28.53
C ARG A 123 -5.66 7.17 -27.90
N ILE A 124 -5.39 6.98 -26.60
CA ILE A 124 -5.92 5.83 -25.84
C ILE A 124 -7.44 5.95 -25.74
N LEU A 125 -7.94 7.08 -25.20
CA LEU A 125 -9.38 7.28 -24.93
C LEU A 125 -10.26 7.14 -26.17
N ASN A 126 -9.75 7.51 -27.35
CA ASN A 126 -10.48 7.41 -28.61
C ASN A 126 -10.28 6.06 -29.34
N HIS A 127 -9.44 5.17 -28.83
CA HIS A 127 -9.12 3.92 -29.51
C HIS A 127 -10.36 3.00 -29.57
N PRO A 128 -10.64 2.35 -30.71
CA PRO A 128 -11.80 1.45 -30.85
C PRO A 128 -11.82 0.32 -29.83
N SER A 129 -10.65 -0.19 -29.44
CA SER A 129 -10.58 -1.21 -28.41
C SER A 129 -11.19 -0.76 -27.10
N LEU A 130 -11.19 0.53 -26.74
CA LEU A 130 -11.85 1.08 -25.55
C LEU A 130 -13.37 1.30 -25.73
N ARG A 131 -13.91 1.09 -26.93
CA ARG A 131 -15.34 1.25 -27.24
C ARG A 131 -16.06 -0.10 -27.10
N VAL A 132 -17.33 -0.02 -26.66
CA VAL A 132 -18.44 -0.99 -26.58
C VAL A 132 -18.14 -2.49 -26.37
N GLU A 133 -17.23 -3.10 -27.11
CA GLU A 133 -16.95 -4.54 -27.15
C GLU A 133 -16.14 -5.06 -25.94
N ASN A 134 -15.30 -4.23 -25.30
CA ASN A 134 -14.37 -4.71 -24.26
C ASN A 134 -14.40 -3.91 -22.93
N ARG A 135 -15.56 -3.56 -22.36
CA ARG A 135 -15.68 -2.62 -21.20
C ARG A 135 -14.87 -2.95 -19.91
N ILE A 136 -14.23 -4.12 -19.87
CA ILE A 136 -13.40 -4.62 -18.77
C ILE A 136 -11.94 -4.76 -19.26
N TRP A 137 -11.03 -4.06 -18.58
CA TRP A 137 -9.59 -4.02 -18.91
C TRP A 137 -8.76 -4.23 -17.65
N ASP A 138 -7.64 -4.91 -17.78
CA ASP A 138 -6.60 -4.95 -16.74
C ASP A 138 -5.49 -3.89 -16.98
N ILE A 139 -4.50 -3.87 -16.09
CA ILE A 139 -3.35 -2.96 -16.19
C ILE A 139 -2.52 -3.30 -17.44
N GLU A 140 -2.34 -4.58 -17.71
CA GLU A 140 -1.57 -5.12 -18.82
C GLU A 140 -2.16 -4.71 -20.18
N ASP A 141 -3.48 -4.80 -20.33
CA ASP A 141 -4.28 -4.35 -21.48
C ASP A 141 -4.05 -2.85 -21.73
N MET A 142 -4.17 -2.02 -20.67
CA MET A 142 -3.95 -0.57 -20.79
C MET A 142 -2.51 -0.22 -21.15
N VAL A 143 -1.52 -0.90 -20.55
CA VAL A 143 -0.09 -0.70 -20.83
C VAL A 143 0.26 -1.11 -22.25
N HIS A 144 -0.27 -2.25 -22.72
CA HIS A 144 -0.06 -2.73 -24.09
C HIS A 144 -0.65 -1.73 -25.10
N LEU A 145 -1.89 -1.28 -24.87
CA LEU A 145 -2.54 -0.28 -25.71
C LEU A 145 -1.76 1.04 -25.71
N GLY A 146 -1.33 1.52 -24.53
CA GLY A 146 -0.57 2.77 -24.41
C GLY A 146 0.76 2.74 -25.16
N LYS A 147 1.46 1.60 -25.15
CA LYS A 147 2.66 1.40 -25.98
C LYS A 147 2.35 1.44 -27.47
N LYS A 148 1.27 0.79 -27.90
CA LYS A 148 0.84 0.72 -29.31
C LYS A 148 0.46 2.09 -29.87
N VAL A 149 -0.29 2.89 -29.13
CA VAL A 149 -0.81 4.20 -29.60
C VAL A 149 0.01 5.41 -29.14
N ARG A 150 1.13 5.17 -28.43
CA ARG A 150 1.97 6.18 -27.80
C ARG A 150 1.18 7.15 -26.91
N GLY A 151 0.27 6.61 -26.09
CA GLY A 151 -0.48 7.37 -25.09
C GLY A 151 -0.13 6.95 -23.67
N CYS A 152 -0.53 7.75 -22.67
CA CYS A 152 -0.26 7.48 -21.26
C CYS A 152 -1.39 6.70 -20.59
N PRO A 153 -1.19 5.43 -20.20
CA PRO A 153 -2.19 4.62 -19.49
C PRO A 153 -2.60 5.24 -18.15
N TYR A 154 -1.65 5.81 -17.39
CA TYR A 154 -1.90 6.43 -16.10
C TYR A 154 -2.95 7.56 -16.19
N TYR A 155 -2.77 8.49 -17.13
CA TYR A 155 -3.73 9.58 -17.32
C TYR A 155 -5.03 9.11 -17.98
N ALA A 156 -4.97 8.10 -18.85
CA ALA A 156 -6.17 7.52 -19.43
C ALA A 156 -7.08 6.88 -18.36
N ALA A 157 -6.52 6.08 -17.45
CA ALA A 157 -7.25 5.47 -16.33
C ALA A 157 -7.94 6.52 -15.44
N ARG A 158 -7.23 7.63 -15.13
CA ARG A 158 -7.80 8.76 -14.38
C ARG A 158 -8.92 9.49 -15.11
N LYS A 159 -8.90 9.53 -16.45
CA LYS A 159 -9.99 10.10 -17.24
C LYS A 159 -11.19 9.16 -17.35
N LEU A 160 -10.95 7.85 -17.41
CA LEU A 160 -12.01 6.84 -17.39
C LEU A 160 -12.74 6.77 -16.04
N TYR A 161 -12.07 7.13 -14.94
CA TYR A 161 -12.67 7.24 -13.60
C TYR A 161 -13.93 8.10 -13.55
N GLU A 162 -14.00 9.19 -14.32
CA GLU A 162 -15.18 10.09 -14.34
C GLU A 162 -16.47 9.37 -14.79
N GLY A 163 -16.36 8.33 -15.62
CA GLY A 163 -17.48 7.60 -16.21
C GLY A 163 -17.59 6.12 -15.81
N ALA A 164 -16.80 5.67 -14.83
CA ALA A 164 -16.75 4.28 -14.41
C ALA A 164 -17.86 3.94 -13.39
N GLU A 165 -18.43 2.75 -13.53
CA GLU A 165 -19.39 2.14 -12.60
C GLU A 165 -18.70 1.29 -11.55
N VAL A 166 -17.65 0.55 -11.98
CA VAL A 166 -16.81 -0.28 -11.13
C VAL A 166 -15.37 0.22 -11.22
N ILE A 167 -14.77 0.54 -10.09
CA ILE A 167 -13.41 1.07 -9.97
C ILE A 167 -12.58 0.06 -9.20
N PHE A 168 -11.56 -0.51 -9.84
CA PHE A 168 -10.59 -1.34 -9.17
C PHE A 168 -9.40 -0.49 -8.72
N CYS A 169 -8.95 -0.66 -7.49
CA CYS A 169 -7.75 0.02 -6.99
C CYS A 169 -7.14 -0.74 -5.81
N PRO A 170 -5.87 -0.47 -5.46
CA PRO A 170 -5.34 -0.86 -4.17
C PRO A 170 -6.21 -0.30 -3.04
N TYR A 171 -6.59 -1.10 -2.04
CA TYR A 171 -7.52 -0.60 -1.01
C TYR A 171 -6.96 0.56 -0.18
N ASN A 172 -5.62 0.74 -0.12
CA ASN A 172 -5.03 1.92 0.51
C ASN A 172 -5.44 3.22 -0.20
N TYR A 173 -5.79 3.19 -1.48
CA TYR A 173 -6.33 4.37 -2.19
C TYR A 173 -7.73 4.75 -1.70
N ILE A 174 -8.43 3.81 -1.03
CA ILE A 174 -9.78 3.99 -0.49
C ILE A 174 -9.69 4.38 1.00
N ILE A 175 -8.82 3.74 1.78
CA ILE A 175 -8.71 3.99 3.22
C ILE A 175 -7.98 5.29 3.50
N ASP A 176 -6.84 5.51 2.83
CA ASP A 176 -5.95 6.62 3.14
C ASP A 176 -6.57 7.96 2.67
N PRO A 177 -6.92 8.87 3.61
CA PRO A 177 -7.53 10.14 3.27
C PRO A 177 -6.59 11.07 2.46
N VAL A 178 -5.28 10.97 2.65
CA VAL A 178 -4.27 11.74 1.90
C VAL A 178 -4.26 11.27 0.45
N ILE A 179 -4.21 9.96 0.23
CA ILE A 179 -4.22 9.38 -1.13
C ILE A 179 -5.56 9.68 -1.83
N ARG A 180 -6.70 9.50 -1.12
CA ARG A 180 -8.02 9.81 -1.65
C ARG A 180 -8.11 11.24 -2.18
N LYS A 181 -7.61 12.20 -1.40
CA LYS A 181 -7.63 13.62 -1.79
C LYS A 181 -6.74 13.90 -3.00
N ILE A 182 -5.53 13.33 -3.05
CA ILE A 182 -4.61 13.50 -4.19
C ILE A 182 -5.19 12.91 -5.48
N LEU A 183 -5.89 11.78 -5.37
CA LEU A 183 -6.50 11.09 -6.52
C LEU A 183 -7.90 11.61 -6.87
N ASP A 184 -8.45 12.54 -6.09
CA ASP A 184 -9.83 13.05 -6.21
C ASP A 184 -10.87 11.92 -6.15
N ILE A 185 -10.64 10.96 -5.23
CA ILE A 185 -11.55 9.84 -4.99
C ILE A 185 -12.65 10.28 -4.05
N ASN A 186 -13.87 10.38 -4.58
CA ASN A 186 -15.07 10.66 -3.80
C ASN A 186 -15.84 9.37 -3.52
N LEU A 187 -15.98 9.02 -2.24
CA LEU A 187 -16.72 7.84 -1.79
C LEU A 187 -18.20 8.09 -1.48
N LYS A 188 -18.67 9.34 -1.59
CA LYS A 188 -20.04 9.73 -1.26
C LYS A 188 -21.05 8.86 -2.01
N ASN A 189 -21.97 8.23 -1.27
CA ASN A 189 -23.02 7.35 -1.81
C ASN A 189 -22.47 6.18 -2.67
N SER A 190 -21.22 5.74 -2.42
CA SER A 190 -20.58 4.63 -3.14
C SER A 190 -20.61 3.34 -2.32
N ILE A 191 -20.57 2.20 -3.00
CA ILE A 191 -20.39 0.88 -2.40
C ILE A 191 -18.89 0.56 -2.44
N VAL A 192 -18.33 0.15 -1.31
CA VAL A 192 -16.91 -0.22 -1.19
C VAL A 192 -16.84 -1.71 -0.86
N ILE A 193 -16.09 -2.46 -1.65
CA ILE A 193 -15.80 -3.89 -1.44
C ILE A 193 -14.30 -4.00 -1.23
N LEU A 194 -13.87 -4.39 -0.03
CA LEU A 194 -12.46 -4.61 0.27
C LEU A 194 -12.23 -6.11 0.41
N ASP A 195 -11.46 -6.64 -0.54
CA ASP A 195 -11.05 -8.03 -0.57
C ASP A 195 -9.68 -8.22 0.08
N GLU A 196 -9.47 -9.39 0.67
CA GLU A 196 -8.30 -9.69 1.52
C GLU A 196 -8.13 -8.70 2.69
N ALA A 197 -9.25 -8.31 3.31
CA ALA A 197 -9.31 -7.29 4.35
C ALA A 197 -8.73 -7.70 5.72
N HIS A 198 -7.95 -8.78 5.82
CA HIS A 198 -7.37 -9.22 7.10
C HIS A 198 -6.33 -8.24 7.67
N ASN A 199 -5.75 -7.37 6.84
CA ASN A 199 -4.80 -6.32 7.28
C ASN A 199 -5.42 -4.91 7.31
N ILE A 200 -6.75 -4.81 7.30
CA ILE A 200 -7.44 -3.52 7.25
C ILE A 200 -7.13 -2.67 8.49
N GLU A 201 -6.93 -3.29 9.65
CA GLU A 201 -6.59 -2.61 10.90
C GLU A 201 -5.24 -1.90 10.78
N ASP A 202 -4.21 -2.65 10.38
CA ASP A 202 -2.86 -2.10 10.20
C ASP A 202 -2.81 -1.07 9.07
N ALA A 203 -3.58 -1.28 8.00
CA ALA A 203 -3.70 -0.30 6.93
C ALA A 203 -4.38 1.00 7.39
N SER A 204 -5.39 0.90 8.25
CA SER A 204 -6.08 2.05 8.84
C SER A 204 -5.16 2.79 9.80
N ARG A 205 -4.45 2.09 10.69
CA ARG A 205 -3.43 2.68 11.57
C ARG A 205 -2.35 3.40 10.77
N SER A 206 -1.84 2.76 9.71
CA SER A 206 -0.82 3.34 8.83
C SER A 206 -1.34 4.58 8.09
N ALA A 207 -2.57 4.54 7.58
CA ALA A 207 -3.22 5.66 6.90
C ALA A 207 -3.50 6.87 7.82
N GLY A 208 -3.69 6.61 9.11
CA GLY A 208 -3.83 7.64 10.14
C GLY A 208 -2.49 8.09 10.73
N SER A 209 -1.38 7.46 10.36
CA SER A 209 -0.06 7.77 10.90
C SER A 209 0.75 8.64 9.94
N LEU A 210 1.69 9.39 10.49
CA LEU A 210 2.62 10.21 9.72
C LEU A 210 4.02 10.08 10.31
N ASP A 211 4.98 9.67 9.48
CA ASP A 211 6.40 9.73 9.79
C ASP A 211 7.05 10.83 8.95
N VAL A 212 7.75 11.77 9.60
CA VAL A 212 8.51 12.82 8.91
C VAL A 212 9.96 12.78 9.35
N ASP A 213 10.87 12.69 8.38
CA ASP A 213 12.30 12.75 8.63
C ASP A 213 12.86 14.18 8.51
N GLU A 214 14.04 14.36 9.10
CA GLU A 214 14.76 15.62 9.11
C GLU A 214 15.01 16.19 7.70
N ASP A 215 15.37 15.31 6.76
CA ASP A 215 15.64 15.70 5.37
C ASP A 215 14.36 16.26 4.69
N SER A 216 13.19 15.64 4.91
CA SER A 216 11.92 16.09 4.34
C SER A 216 11.46 17.44 4.91
N LEU A 217 11.62 17.65 6.22
CA LEU A 217 11.32 18.94 6.85
C LEU A 217 12.24 20.05 6.34
N GLU A 218 13.54 19.75 6.14
CA GLU A 218 14.49 20.74 5.63
C GLU A 218 14.15 21.16 4.19
N VAL A 219 13.78 20.20 3.34
CA VAL A 219 13.30 20.48 1.97
C VAL A 219 12.02 21.32 2.00
N LEU A 220 11.04 20.92 2.81
CA LEU A 220 9.77 21.63 2.95
C LEU A 220 9.99 23.09 3.41
N LEU A 221 10.83 23.32 4.43
CA LEU A 221 11.16 24.68 4.90
C LEU A 221 11.81 25.54 3.81
N LYS A 222 12.72 24.96 3.02
CA LYS A 222 13.34 25.67 1.88
C LYS A 222 12.30 26.01 0.82
N GLU A 223 11.38 25.10 0.50
CA GLU A 223 10.31 25.32 -0.47
C GLU A 223 9.31 26.38 -0.02
N LEU A 224 8.90 26.37 1.24
CA LEU A 224 8.00 27.39 1.82
C LEU A 224 8.64 28.79 1.72
N LYS A 225 9.91 28.93 2.15
CA LYS A 225 10.67 30.19 2.03
C LYS A 225 10.80 30.69 0.60
N LEU A 226 11.11 29.79 -0.34
CA LEU A 226 11.27 30.15 -1.75
C LEU A 226 9.93 30.53 -2.40
N THR A 227 8.85 29.83 -2.06
CA THR A 227 7.52 30.10 -2.60
C THR A 227 6.93 31.38 -1.99
N ALA A 228 7.18 31.67 -0.70
CA ALA A 228 6.83 32.97 -0.11
C ALA A 228 7.53 34.17 -0.76
N ARG A 229 8.75 33.97 -1.31
CA ARG A 229 9.51 35.02 -2.00
C ARG A 229 9.14 35.20 -3.47
N PHE A 230 8.82 34.11 -4.18
CA PHE A 230 8.69 34.10 -5.64
C PHE A 230 7.35 33.54 -6.17
N GLY A 231 6.48 33.02 -5.30
CA GLY A 231 5.19 32.40 -5.63
C GLY A 231 3.98 33.24 -5.19
N GLY A 232 2.79 32.63 -5.26
CA GLY A 232 1.54 33.19 -4.73
C GLY A 232 1.36 32.89 -3.24
N GLU A 233 0.37 33.51 -2.58
CA GLU A 233 -0.05 33.20 -1.19
C GLU A 233 1.04 33.36 -0.10
N LYS A 234 1.78 34.48 -0.12
CA LYS A 234 2.90 34.76 0.80
C LYS A 234 2.56 34.58 2.28
N GLU A 235 1.41 35.08 2.73
CA GLU A 235 0.99 35.01 4.15
C GLU A 235 0.83 33.54 4.60
N ALA A 236 0.12 32.73 3.81
CA ALA A 236 -0.08 31.31 4.11
C ALA A 236 1.24 30.53 4.16
N HIS A 237 2.17 30.83 3.25
CA HIS A 237 3.49 30.19 3.26
C HIS A 237 4.32 30.57 4.49
N ASN A 238 4.26 31.82 4.94
CA ASN A 238 4.97 32.25 6.15
C ASN A 238 4.37 31.64 7.42
N GLU A 239 3.04 31.56 7.52
CA GLU A 239 2.36 30.90 8.65
C GLU A 239 2.77 29.43 8.74
N MET A 240 2.75 28.72 7.61
CA MET A 240 3.17 27.32 7.57
C MET A 240 4.67 27.18 7.87
N GLU A 241 5.52 28.11 7.44
CA GLU A 241 6.95 28.11 7.75
C GLU A 241 7.21 28.16 9.25
N VAL A 242 6.47 28.98 10.00
CA VAL A 242 6.62 29.09 11.46
C VAL A 242 6.29 27.76 12.15
N ILE A 243 5.19 27.12 11.76
CA ILE A 243 4.75 25.84 12.36
C ILE A 243 5.73 24.70 12.03
N ILE A 244 6.12 24.57 10.76
CA ILE A 244 7.09 23.55 10.33
C ILE A 244 8.46 23.83 10.96
N GLY A 245 8.83 25.08 11.18
CA GLY A 245 10.03 25.49 11.90
C GLY A 245 10.01 25.00 13.34
N GLY A 246 8.90 25.21 14.05
CA GLY A 246 8.71 24.71 15.41
C GLY A 246 8.84 23.20 15.52
N LEU A 247 8.23 22.45 14.59
CA LEU A 247 8.38 20.98 14.53
C LEU A 247 9.83 20.54 14.28
N TYR A 248 10.54 21.24 13.40
CA TYR A 248 11.94 20.96 13.09
C TYR A 248 12.87 21.25 14.27
N GLU A 249 12.65 22.34 14.99
CA GLU A 249 13.40 22.69 16.21
C GLU A 249 13.10 21.72 17.35
N ALA A 250 11.83 21.38 17.57
CA ALA A 250 11.42 20.43 18.60
C ALA A 250 12.04 19.05 18.38
N MET A 251 12.05 18.55 17.14
CA MET A 251 12.67 17.27 16.78
C MET A 251 14.19 17.25 17.05
N LYS A 252 14.85 18.41 17.01
CA LYS A 252 16.30 18.57 17.24
C LYS A 252 16.67 18.97 18.66
N SER A 253 15.69 19.13 19.54
CA SER A 253 15.95 19.56 20.91
C SER A 253 16.87 18.57 21.61
N GLU A 254 17.90 19.09 22.29
CA GLU A 254 18.80 18.29 23.11
C GLU A 254 18.13 17.82 24.41
N ASP A 255 17.01 18.45 24.78
CA ASP A 255 16.25 18.17 26.00
C ASP A 255 15.31 16.95 25.86
N ILE A 256 15.32 16.26 24.72
CA ILE A 256 14.52 15.05 24.50
C ILE A 256 15.13 13.90 25.30
N ASP A 257 14.43 13.46 26.35
CA ASP A 257 14.78 12.24 27.08
C ASP A 257 14.25 11.00 26.35
N TYR A 258 15.14 10.30 25.65
CA TYR A 258 14.83 9.07 24.94
C TYR A 258 14.59 7.92 25.92
N VAL A 259 13.36 7.40 25.99
CA VAL A 259 12.97 6.32 26.90
C VAL A 259 13.45 4.96 26.40
N VAL A 260 13.24 4.68 25.11
CA VAL A 260 13.69 3.44 24.48
C VAL A 260 15.08 3.66 23.89
N LYS A 261 16.07 2.86 24.32
CA LYS A 261 17.47 2.97 23.89
C LYS A 261 17.96 1.63 23.34
N GLU A 262 17.81 1.43 22.05
CA GLU A 262 18.46 0.35 21.32
C GLU A 262 19.83 0.80 20.78
N TYR A 263 20.64 -0.15 20.29
CA TYR A 263 21.98 0.14 19.77
C TYR A 263 21.96 1.12 18.58
N GLU A 264 20.98 1.00 17.67
CA GLU A 264 20.89 1.82 16.46
C GLU A 264 19.69 2.80 16.45
N ARG A 265 18.83 2.75 17.48
CA ARG A 265 17.56 3.51 17.54
C ARG A 265 17.27 3.98 18.94
N GLN A 266 16.82 5.22 19.07
CA GLN A 266 16.31 5.75 20.33
C GLN A 266 14.98 6.46 20.07
N SER A 267 14.00 6.28 20.95
CA SER A 267 12.68 6.93 20.84
C SER A 267 12.13 7.37 22.19
N CYS A 268 11.33 8.43 22.17
CA CYS A 268 10.45 8.82 23.27
C CYS A 268 9.03 9.01 22.75
N HIS A 269 8.03 8.75 23.59
CA HIS A 269 6.63 8.66 23.20
C HIS A 269 5.79 9.52 24.14
N PHE A 270 4.83 10.26 23.59
CA PHE A 270 3.88 11.09 24.34
C PHE A 270 2.46 10.75 23.90
N THR A 271 1.53 10.69 24.86
CA THR A 271 0.11 10.36 24.62
C THR A 271 -0.83 11.27 25.41
N GLY A 272 -2.06 11.45 24.93
CA GLY A 272 -3.07 12.20 25.65
C GLY A 272 -2.63 13.63 25.95
N GLN A 273 -2.68 14.03 27.23
CA GLN A 273 -2.31 15.39 27.63
C GLN A 273 -0.84 15.73 27.34
N GLU A 274 0.09 14.78 27.51
CA GLU A 274 1.52 15.03 27.24
C GLU A 274 1.79 15.34 25.76
N LEU A 275 1.03 14.70 24.87
CA LEU A 275 1.05 14.99 23.43
C LEU A 275 0.55 16.42 23.18
N LEU A 276 -0.58 16.79 23.79
CA LEU A 276 -1.16 18.12 23.63
C LEU A 276 -0.25 19.23 24.18
N ASP A 277 0.38 19.01 25.32
CA ASP A 277 1.34 19.94 25.92
C ASP A 277 2.56 20.12 25.01
N LYS A 278 3.07 19.02 24.41
CA LYS A 278 4.16 19.09 23.43
C LYS A 278 3.75 19.83 22.16
N LEU A 279 2.52 19.68 21.70
CA LEU A 279 1.99 20.44 20.57
C LEU A 279 1.85 21.93 20.91
N ASP A 280 1.41 22.27 22.13
CA ASP A 280 1.32 23.65 22.61
C ASP A 280 2.71 24.31 22.71
N ASP A 281 3.74 23.59 23.17
CA ASP A 281 5.15 24.03 23.15
C ASP A 281 5.59 24.46 21.72
N MET A 282 5.00 23.84 20.69
CA MET A 282 5.26 24.11 19.27
C MET A 282 4.28 25.13 18.65
N ASN A 283 3.45 25.79 19.46
CA ASN A 283 2.34 26.66 19.03
C ASN A 283 1.28 25.95 18.17
N ILE A 284 1.11 24.64 18.34
CA ILE A 284 0.09 23.85 17.66
C ILE A 284 -1.03 23.54 18.65
N THR A 285 -2.05 24.39 18.67
CA THR A 285 -3.26 24.18 19.49
C THR A 285 -4.49 23.97 18.62
N SER A 286 -5.59 23.48 19.19
CA SER A 286 -6.86 23.33 18.46
C SER A 286 -7.33 24.65 17.81
N ASN A 287 -7.21 25.77 18.53
CA ASN A 287 -7.56 27.09 18.00
C ASN A 287 -6.60 27.50 16.86
N THR A 288 -5.28 27.38 17.09
CA THR A 288 -4.29 27.71 16.05
C THR A 288 -4.46 26.85 14.81
N PHE A 289 -4.82 25.58 14.97
CA PHE A 289 -5.09 24.66 13.88
C PHE A 289 -6.28 25.12 13.03
N GLN A 290 -7.42 25.46 13.66
CA GLN A 290 -8.63 25.88 12.95
C GLN A 290 -8.49 27.27 12.32
N ASP A 291 -7.89 28.22 13.05
CA ASP A 291 -7.89 29.64 12.65
C ASP A 291 -6.74 29.99 11.71
N ASN A 292 -5.58 29.31 11.82
CA ASN A 292 -4.37 29.65 11.08
C ASN A 292 -3.89 28.50 10.18
N ILE A 293 -3.59 27.32 10.76
CA ILE A 293 -2.89 26.24 10.05
C ILE A 293 -3.74 25.67 8.90
N LEU A 294 -5.01 25.35 9.15
CA LEU A 294 -5.91 24.76 8.16
C LEU A 294 -6.23 25.75 7.02
N PRO A 295 -6.58 27.03 7.27
CA PRO A 295 -6.72 28.03 6.21
C PRO A 295 -5.45 28.25 5.39
N ALA A 296 -4.28 28.34 6.04
CA ALA A 296 -3.01 28.48 5.34
C ALA A 296 -2.74 27.30 4.41
N PHE A 297 -2.93 26.07 4.91
CA PHE A 297 -2.78 24.86 4.10
C PHE A 297 -3.72 24.85 2.90
N ASN A 298 -5.00 25.20 3.08
CA ASN A 298 -5.98 25.21 2.00
C ASN A 298 -5.59 26.19 0.89
N LYS A 299 -5.08 27.39 1.24
CA LYS A 299 -4.54 28.36 0.27
C LYS A 299 -3.34 27.79 -0.49
N ILE A 300 -2.36 27.21 0.23
CA ILE A 300 -1.17 26.58 -0.36
C ILE A 300 -1.56 25.44 -1.31
N SER A 301 -2.49 24.58 -0.89
CA SER A 301 -2.96 23.44 -1.67
C SER A 301 -3.72 23.88 -2.92
N SER A 302 -4.61 24.88 -2.82
CA SER A 302 -5.36 25.42 -3.97
C SER A 302 -4.41 26.04 -4.99
N HIS A 303 -3.49 26.90 -4.54
CA HIS A 303 -2.48 27.51 -5.41
C HIS A 303 -1.64 26.45 -6.13
N ALA A 304 -1.19 25.42 -5.41
CA ALA A 304 -0.41 24.35 -6.02
C ALA A 304 -1.22 23.50 -7.01
N GLU A 305 -2.49 23.24 -6.74
CA GLU A 305 -3.39 22.57 -7.69
C GLU A 305 -3.64 23.41 -8.94
N GLU A 306 -3.87 24.71 -8.81
CA GLU A 306 -4.09 25.61 -9.95
C GLU A 306 -2.87 25.65 -10.86
N VAL A 307 -1.68 25.80 -10.29
CA VAL A 307 -0.41 25.74 -11.02
C VAL A 307 -0.25 24.41 -11.76
N ARG A 308 -0.64 23.29 -11.14
CA ARG A 308 -0.59 21.96 -11.76
C ARG A 308 -1.63 21.77 -12.86
N LYS A 309 -2.89 22.09 -12.61
CA LYS A 309 -3.98 22.00 -13.60
C LYS A 309 -3.65 22.85 -14.82
N ALA A 310 -3.09 24.05 -14.64
CA ALA A 310 -2.62 24.89 -15.74
C ALA A 310 -1.52 24.20 -16.56
N LYS A 311 -0.57 23.51 -15.92
CA LYS A 311 0.50 22.74 -16.60
C LYS A 311 -0.04 21.50 -17.30
N GLU A 312 -0.91 20.72 -16.65
CA GLU A 312 -1.53 19.51 -17.23
C GLU A 312 -2.44 19.84 -18.42
N ASN A 313 -3.22 20.91 -18.33
CA ASN A 313 -4.04 21.38 -19.45
C ASN A 313 -3.18 21.82 -20.63
N LYS A 314 -2.06 22.51 -20.38
CA LYS A 314 -1.08 22.82 -21.44
C LYS A 314 -0.55 21.55 -22.08
N ALA A 315 -0.13 20.54 -21.31
CA ALA A 315 0.36 19.29 -21.86
C ALA A 315 -0.70 18.52 -22.67
N THR A 316 -1.98 18.60 -22.32
CA THR A 316 -3.05 17.82 -22.98
C THR A 316 -3.76 18.56 -24.13
N GLN A 317 -3.47 19.85 -24.35
CA GLN A 317 -4.10 20.69 -25.38
C GLN A 317 -3.23 20.97 -26.62
N PHE A 318 -1.94 20.63 -26.65
CA PHE A 318 -1.13 20.80 -27.87
C PHE A 318 -1.56 19.80 -28.96
N ASP A 319 -2.27 20.31 -29.96
CA ASP A 319 -2.59 19.62 -31.21
C ASP A 319 -1.34 19.50 -32.11
N ASP A 320 -1.31 18.43 -32.92
CA ASP A 320 -0.25 18.05 -33.88
C ASP A 320 -0.06 19.09 -35.02
N TYR A 321 0.33 20.34 -34.71
CA TYR A 321 0.90 21.25 -35.71
C TYR A 321 2.42 21.24 -35.65
N GLU A 322 3.03 21.15 -36.84
CA GLU A 322 4.45 20.92 -37.08
C GLU A 322 5.36 21.80 -36.22
N MET A 323 6.33 21.12 -35.61
CA MET A 323 7.36 21.70 -34.79
C MET A 323 8.41 22.35 -35.72
N GLU A 324 8.19 23.60 -36.14
CA GLU A 324 9.30 24.42 -36.61
C GLU A 324 10.16 24.79 -35.39
N GLU A 325 11.39 24.31 -35.39
CA GLU A 325 12.43 24.73 -34.45
C GLU A 325 12.66 26.24 -34.59
N ILE A 326 11.98 27.03 -33.75
CA ILE A 326 12.44 28.40 -33.48
C ILE A 326 13.57 28.28 -32.46
N ASP A 327 14.77 28.06 -32.99
CA ASP A 327 16.01 28.25 -32.27
C ASP A 327 16.10 29.72 -31.81
N GLY A 328 16.29 29.95 -30.51
CA GLY A 328 16.62 31.27 -29.98
C GLY A 328 15.73 31.89 -28.88
N LEU A 329 14.67 31.25 -28.38
CA LEU A 329 13.86 31.80 -27.27
C LEU A 329 13.69 30.86 -26.06
N SER A 330 14.65 29.97 -25.81
CA SER A 330 14.54 28.94 -24.77
C SER A 330 15.10 29.33 -23.39
N SER A 331 15.24 30.63 -23.06
CA SER A 331 15.91 31.03 -21.80
C SER A 331 15.22 32.13 -20.98
N GLN A 332 14.04 32.63 -21.35
CA GLN A 332 13.41 33.78 -20.67
C GLN A 332 11.99 33.55 -20.11
N VAL A 333 11.59 32.29 -19.86
CA VAL A 333 10.29 31.99 -19.19
C VAL A 333 10.46 31.66 -17.69
N ALA A 334 11.67 31.73 -17.14
CA ALA A 334 11.87 31.68 -15.70
C ALA A 334 11.60 33.07 -15.11
N TYR A 335 10.82 33.16 -14.03
CA TYR A 335 10.48 34.37 -13.24
C TYR A 335 9.19 35.13 -13.58
N ALA A 336 8.15 34.47 -14.09
CA ALA A 336 6.80 35.00 -13.91
C ALA A 336 6.35 34.78 -12.45
N GLN A 337 6.03 35.86 -11.73
CA GLN A 337 5.40 35.79 -10.40
C GLN A 337 4.17 34.88 -10.47
N GLY A 338 4.05 33.91 -9.55
CA GLY A 338 2.88 33.03 -9.45
C GLY A 338 2.98 31.66 -10.12
N THR A 339 4.08 31.31 -10.82
CA THR A 339 4.22 29.97 -11.43
C THR A 339 4.89 28.94 -10.52
N ARG A 340 5.40 29.37 -9.35
CA ARG A 340 6.10 28.50 -8.39
C ARG A 340 5.14 28.06 -7.31
N ALA A 341 5.14 26.75 -7.04
CA ALA A 341 4.35 26.09 -6.02
C ALA A 341 5.21 25.04 -5.31
N VAL A 342 4.75 24.62 -4.13
CA VAL A 342 5.37 23.55 -3.34
C VAL A 342 5.32 22.22 -4.11
N SER A 343 6.36 21.39 -3.97
CA SER A 343 6.46 20.10 -4.63
C SER A 343 5.35 19.13 -4.20
N ASN A 344 5.12 18.06 -4.97
CA ASN A 344 4.17 17.01 -4.60
C ASN A 344 4.57 16.32 -3.28
N GLY A 345 5.87 16.06 -3.10
CA GLY A 345 6.40 15.44 -1.88
C GLY A 345 6.13 16.31 -0.65
N SER A 346 6.50 17.59 -0.72
CA SER A 346 6.28 18.54 0.37
C SER A 346 4.79 18.77 0.66
N LEU A 347 3.91 18.82 -0.36
CA LEU A 347 2.47 18.86 -0.12
C LEU A 347 1.93 17.58 0.52
N THR A 348 2.50 16.41 0.21
CA THR A 348 2.05 15.14 0.81
C THR A 348 2.38 15.13 2.30
N VAL A 349 3.57 15.62 2.69
CA VAL A 349 3.95 15.82 4.10
C VAL A 349 3.00 16.79 4.80
N LEU A 350 2.73 17.95 4.18
CA LEU A 350 1.78 18.92 4.73
C LEU A 350 0.37 18.33 4.87
N GLN A 351 -0.15 17.66 3.83
CA GLN A 351 -1.47 17.05 3.85
C GLN A 351 -1.55 15.97 4.93
N GLY A 352 -0.52 15.14 5.10
CA GLY A 352 -0.44 14.17 6.18
C GLY A 352 -0.51 14.83 7.55
N LEU A 353 0.27 15.89 7.78
CA LEU A 353 0.26 16.63 9.04
C LEU A 353 -1.12 17.22 9.34
N ILE A 354 -1.75 17.86 8.36
CA ILE A 354 -3.09 18.46 8.52
C ILE A 354 -4.15 17.40 8.78
N THR A 355 -4.06 16.26 8.10
CA THR A 355 -4.98 15.14 8.31
C THR A 355 -4.86 14.63 9.74
N VAL A 356 -3.64 14.36 10.22
CA VAL A 356 -3.41 13.85 11.59
C VAL A 356 -3.87 14.86 12.65
N LEU A 357 -3.45 16.12 12.53
CA LEU A 357 -3.89 17.17 13.46
C LEU A 357 -5.41 17.36 13.42
N GLY A 358 -6.04 17.21 12.26
CA GLY A 358 -7.49 17.24 12.10
C GLY A 358 -8.22 16.10 12.82
N PHE A 359 -7.61 14.92 12.93
CA PHE A 359 -8.13 13.83 13.77
C PHE A 359 -7.88 14.07 15.25
N ILE A 360 -6.68 14.52 15.64
CA ILE A 360 -6.32 14.79 17.05
C ILE A 360 -7.19 15.89 17.65
N PHE A 361 -7.35 17.03 16.95
CA PHE A 361 -8.12 18.19 17.44
C PHE A 361 -9.61 18.14 17.12
N ARG A 362 -10.15 16.99 16.73
CA ARG A 362 -11.57 16.85 16.41
C ARG A 362 -12.41 17.08 17.68
N PRO A 363 -13.28 18.11 17.72
CA PRO A 363 -13.93 18.55 18.97
C PRO A 363 -14.81 17.49 19.64
N GLU A 364 -15.37 16.57 18.87
CA GLU A 364 -16.37 15.62 19.34
C GLU A 364 -15.78 14.25 19.74
N GLU A 365 -14.53 13.95 19.39
CA GLU A 365 -14.01 12.56 19.42
C GLU A 365 -12.80 12.33 20.36
N HIS A 366 -12.25 13.34 21.06
CA HIS A 366 -11.15 13.17 22.06
C HIS A 366 -10.09 12.11 21.68
N ASN A 367 -9.59 12.18 20.45
CA ASN A 367 -8.69 11.19 19.87
C ASN A 367 -7.23 11.32 20.39
N ASP A 368 -6.95 12.24 21.30
CA ASP A 368 -5.59 12.49 21.84
C ASP A 368 -4.98 11.26 22.51
N LYS A 369 -5.81 10.36 23.06
CA LYS A 369 -5.38 9.09 23.66
C LYS A 369 -5.12 7.99 22.65
N ASP A 370 -5.69 8.11 21.45
CA ASP A 370 -5.56 7.16 20.36
C ASP A 370 -4.38 7.50 19.43
N TYR A 371 -3.63 8.56 19.75
CA TYR A 371 -2.43 8.97 19.03
C TYR A 371 -1.21 8.99 19.94
N GLN A 372 -0.06 8.68 19.34
CA GLN A 372 1.26 8.83 19.93
C GLN A 372 2.10 9.82 19.14
N LEU A 373 2.62 10.85 19.81
CA LEU A 373 3.70 11.69 19.27
C LEU A 373 5.03 11.05 19.65
N VAL A 374 5.90 10.83 18.67
CA VAL A 374 7.17 10.12 18.87
C VAL A 374 8.31 10.94 18.29
N PHE A 375 9.31 11.25 19.11
CA PHE A 375 10.61 11.70 18.61
C PHE A 375 11.55 10.50 18.58
N MET A 376 12.24 10.34 17.45
CA MET A 376 13.16 9.25 17.23
C MET A 376 14.47 9.74 16.66
N LYS A 377 15.56 9.05 17.00
CA LYS A 377 16.81 9.13 16.24
C LYS A 377 17.29 7.74 15.87
N ALA A 378 17.72 7.60 14.63
CA ALA A 378 18.24 6.35 14.08
C ALA A 378 19.62 6.55 13.47
N MET A 379 20.52 5.59 13.65
CA MET A 379 21.86 5.63 13.09
C MET A 379 21.81 5.32 11.59
N LYS A 380 22.15 6.29 10.73
CA LYS A 380 22.26 6.09 9.28
C LYS A 380 23.72 5.89 8.90
N ARG A 381 24.04 4.75 8.28
CA ARG A 381 25.39 4.50 7.73
C ARG A 381 25.58 5.36 6.48
N ALA A 382 26.71 6.07 6.39
CA ALA A 382 26.99 6.95 5.26
C ALA A 382 27.12 6.17 3.94
N THR A 383 26.10 6.26 3.07
CA THR A 383 26.12 5.69 1.72
C THR A 383 27.14 6.43 0.86
N ALA A 384 28.03 5.70 0.19
CA ALA A 384 28.99 6.30 -0.73
C ALA A 384 28.25 6.92 -1.92
N ASN A 385 28.39 8.23 -2.14
CA ASN A 385 27.82 8.90 -3.31
C ASN A 385 28.63 8.49 -4.57
N PRO A 386 28.04 7.76 -5.55
CA PRO A 386 28.77 7.23 -6.70
C PRO A 386 29.33 8.32 -7.63
N ASN A 387 28.79 9.54 -7.56
CA ASN A 387 29.17 10.65 -8.44
C ASN A 387 30.38 11.47 -7.97
N ASN A 388 30.92 11.20 -6.78
CA ASN A 388 31.98 12.03 -6.21
C ASN A 388 33.35 11.32 -6.21
N ARG A 389 33.99 11.24 -7.38
CA ARG A 389 35.29 10.57 -7.59
C ARG A 389 36.45 11.13 -6.74
N ARG A 390 36.31 12.33 -6.16
CA ARG A 390 37.37 13.00 -5.37
C ARG A 390 37.46 12.57 -3.89
N ARG A 391 36.55 11.74 -3.37
CA ARG A 391 36.57 11.29 -1.95
C ARG A 391 37.09 9.86 -1.73
N ARG A 392 37.81 9.25 -2.68
CA ARG A 392 38.33 7.87 -2.55
C ARG A 392 39.52 7.70 -1.59
N PHE A 393 40.08 8.77 -1.04
CA PHE A 393 41.25 8.72 -0.13
C PHE A 393 41.00 9.45 1.20
N ARG A 394 39.89 9.15 1.89
CA ARG A 394 39.73 9.54 3.30
C ARG A 394 39.09 8.40 4.10
N ASP A 395 39.71 8.13 5.24
CA ASP A 395 39.52 7.07 6.25
C ASP A 395 38.21 6.26 6.29
N PRO A 396 38.25 4.94 6.59
CA PRO A 396 37.07 4.07 6.76
C PRO A 396 36.20 4.38 7.99
N ALA A 397 36.59 5.34 8.84
CA ALA A 397 35.75 5.85 9.93
C ALA A 397 34.66 6.79 9.37
N LYS A 398 33.79 6.27 8.50
CA LYS A 398 32.56 6.93 8.08
C LYS A 398 31.65 7.02 9.31
N GLN A 399 31.68 8.18 9.97
CA GLN A 399 30.80 8.51 11.09
C GLN A 399 29.35 8.16 10.74
N SER A 400 28.80 7.16 11.43
CA SER A 400 27.36 6.94 11.46
C SER A 400 26.74 8.18 12.09
N LEU A 401 25.86 8.85 11.36
CA LEU A 401 25.19 10.05 11.83
C LEU A 401 23.81 9.66 12.36
N TRP A 402 23.46 10.22 13.52
CA TRP A 402 22.09 10.16 14.01
C TRP A 402 21.22 11.03 13.12
N VAL A 403 20.15 10.45 12.59
CA VAL A 403 19.13 11.17 11.83
C VAL A 403 17.86 11.20 12.67
N HIS A 404 17.28 12.38 12.81
CA HIS A 404 16.08 12.57 13.61
C HIS A 404 14.82 12.38 12.78
N LYS A 405 13.77 11.93 13.46
CA LYS A 405 12.43 11.79 12.92
C LYS A 405 11.41 12.21 13.97
N ILE A 406 10.33 12.79 13.51
CA ILE A 406 9.12 13.01 14.29
C ILE A 406 8.01 12.16 13.67
N ALA A 407 7.21 11.52 14.50
CA ALA A 407 6.12 10.69 14.04
C ALA A 407 4.86 10.91 14.86
N PHE A 408 3.72 10.77 14.20
CA PHE A 408 2.40 10.72 14.80
C PHE A 408 1.81 9.36 14.46
N TRP A 409 1.68 8.48 15.46
CA TRP A 409 1.18 7.13 15.26
C TRP A 409 -0.26 7.02 15.73
N CYS A 410 -1.15 6.65 14.81
CA CYS A 410 -2.53 6.32 15.12
C CYS A 410 -2.58 4.88 15.66
N LEU A 411 -3.01 4.74 16.92
CA LEU A 411 -3.11 3.46 17.60
C LEU A 411 -4.44 2.76 17.31
N ASN A 412 -5.48 3.55 17.07
CA ASN A 412 -6.84 3.06 16.92
C ASN A 412 -7.31 3.13 15.44
N PRO A 413 -7.45 1.97 14.75
CA PRO A 413 -7.86 1.95 13.35
C PRO A 413 -9.28 2.46 13.11
N ALA A 414 -10.13 2.45 14.15
CA ALA A 414 -11.51 2.94 14.06
C ALA A 414 -11.60 4.40 13.62
N ILE A 415 -10.62 5.25 13.96
CA ILE A 415 -10.63 6.67 13.61
C ILE A 415 -10.70 6.85 12.10
N ILE A 416 -9.85 6.13 11.37
CA ILE A 416 -9.75 6.23 9.91
C ILE A 416 -10.86 5.44 9.23
N PHE A 417 -11.15 4.24 9.73
CA PHE A 417 -12.13 3.36 9.12
C PHE A 417 -13.56 3.90 9.26
N SER A 418 -13.92 4.44 10.43
CA SER A 418 -15.23 5.03 10.67
C SER A 418 -15.44 6.31 9.86
N ASP A 419 -14.40 7.15 9.72
CA ASP A 419 -14.43 8.36 8.89
C ASP A 419 -14.72 8.03 7.42
N MET A 420 -14.06 7.00 6.86
CA MET A 420 -14.39 6.47 5.53
C MET A 420 -15.84 5.95 5.46
N CYS A 421 -16.27 5.17 6.46
CA CYS A 421 -17.62 4.61 6.49
C CYS A 421 -18.73 5.67 6.47
N LYS A 422 -18.52 6.82 7.14
CA LYS A 422 -19.48 7.95 7.21
C LYS A 422 -19.84 8.50 5.82
N ASP A 423 -18.90 8.47 4.87
CA ASP A 423 -19.12 8.97 3.51
C ASP A 423 -19.68 7.91 2.56
N THR A 424 -19.44 6.63 2.83
CA THR A 424 -19.86 5.52 1.96
C THR A 424 -21.33 5.13 2.15
N ARG A 425 -21.96 4.55 1.13
CA ARG A 425 -23.30 3.96 1.24
C ARG A 425 -23.26 2.60 1.93
N SER A 426 -22.26 1.79 1.61
CA SER A 426 -22.10 0.44 2.15
C SER A 426 -20.64 0.01 1.99
N VAL A 427 -20.09 -0.63 3.02
CA VAL A 427 -18.76 -1.24 3.01
C VAL A 427 -18.92 -2.74 3.23
N ILE A 428 -18.34 -3.53 2.34
CA ILE A 428 -18.31 -4.99 2.38
C ILE A 428 -16.86 -5.39 2.54
N LEU A 429 -16.56 -6.20 3.56
CA LEU A 429 -15.23 -6.74 3.81
C LEU A 429 -15.27 -8.25 3.55
N THR A 430 -14.32 -8.74 2.74
CA THR A 430 -14.15 -10.16 2.47
C THR A 430 -12.71 -10.58 2.75
N SER A 431 -12.53 -11.72 3.39
CA SER A 431 -11.24 -12.42 3.49
C SER A 431 -11.47 -13.83 4.04
N GLY A 432 -10.59 -14.76 3.67
CA GLY A 432 -10.62 -16.13 4.18
C GLY A 432 -10.22 -16.28 5.65
N THR A 433 -9.69 -15.23 6.29
CA THR A 433 -9.04 -15.28 7.60
C THR A 433 -9.55 -14.23 8.61
N LEU A 434 -10.72 -13.62 8.39
CA LEU A 434 -11.29 -12.57 9.27
C LEU A 434 -11.78 -13.05 10.65
N SER A 435 -11.69 -14.34 10.96
CA SER A 435 -12.20 -14.89 12.22
C SER A 435 -11.22 -14.61 13.37
N PRO A 436 -11.70 -14.22 14.57
CA PRO A 436 -13.11 -14.04 14.97
C PRO A 436 -13.70 -12.67 14.60
N LEU A 437 -14.87 -12.69 13.94
CA LEU A 437 -15.53 -11.47 13.39
C LEU A 437 -15.93 -10.43 14.45
N ASN A 438 -16.17 -10.84 15.70
CA ASN A 438 -16.55 -9.92 16.77
C ASN A 438 -15.39 -9.02 17.19
N THR A 439 -14.20 -9.60 17.34
CA THR A 439 -12.99 -8.85 17.69
C THR A 439 -12.63 -7.89 16.56
N PHE A 440 -12.63 -8.39 15.32
CA PHE A 440 -12.38 -7.59 14.12
C PHE A 440 -13.33 -6.40 13.99
N ALA A 441 -14.64 -6.61 14.19
CA ALA A 441 -15.63 -5.54 14.17
C ALA A 441 -15.40 -4.49 15.28
N SER A 442 -14.96 -4.95 16.46
CA SER A 442 -14.70 -4.07 17.60
C SER A 442 -13.47 -3.19 17.36
N GLU A 443 -12.38 -3.74 16.81
CA GLU A 443 -11.16 -2.99 16.48
C GLU A 443 -11.44 -1.87 15.47
N LEU A 444 -12.25 -2.15 14.44
CA LEU A 444 -12.65 -1.16 13.44
C LEU A 444 -13.66 -0.12 13.94
N GLY A 445 -14.19 -0.29 15.16
CA GLY A 445 -15.12 0.64 15.80
C GLY A 445 -16.40 0.90 15.02
N VAL A 446 -16.81 -0.03 14.15
CA VAL A 446 -18.07 0.09 13.38
C VAL A 446 -18.93 -1.17 13.47
N PRO A 447 -20.26 -1.03 13.56
CA PRO A 447 -21.16 -2.16 13.60
C PRO A 447 -21.38 -2.75 12.19
N PHE A 448 -20.92 -3.97 11.96
CA PHE A 448 -21.28 -4.75 10.77
C PHE A 448 -22.67 -5.39 10.93
N THR A 449 -23.63 -4.96 10.11
CA THR A 449 -25.02 -5.45 10.10
C THR A 449 -25.15 -6.86 9.53
N GLY A 450 -24.41 -7.16 8.45
CA GLY A 450 -24.28 -8.49 7.89
C GLY A 450 -22.95 -9.11 8.30
N ARG A 451 -23.00 -10.28 8.94
CA ARG A 451 -21.81 -11.08 9.27
C ARG A 451 -22.07 -12.50 8.81
N LEU A 452 -21.15 -13.03 8.01
CA LEU A 452 -21.22 -14.40 7.50
C LEU A 452 -19.86 -15.05 7.74
N GLU A 453 -19.85 -16.10 8.53
CA GLU A 453 -18.70 -16.99 8.69
C GLU A 453 -19.09 -18.32 8.06
N ALA A 454 -18.47 -18.65 6.93
CA ALA A 454 -18.70 -19.93 6.29
C ALA A 454 -18.06 -21.04 7.12
N ASN A 455 -18.71 -22.21 7.17
CA ASN A 455 -18.12 -23.39 7.80
C ASN A 455 -16.79 -23.75 7.12
N HIS A 456 -15.87 -24.30 7.90
CA HIS A 456 -14.61 -24.79 7.35
C HIS A 456 -14.88 -25.82 6.25
N VAL A 457 -14.43 -25.53 5.03
CA VAL A 457 -14.66 -26.37 3.84
C VAL A 457 -13.82 -27.66 3.90
N ILE A 458 -12.72 -27.62 4.66
CA ILE A 458 -11.74 -28.70 4.75
C ILE A 458 -12.15 -29.69 5.85
N LYS A 459 -12.17 -30.98 5.51
CA LYS A 459 -12.47 -32.04 6.49
C LYS A 459 -11.28 -32.23 7.44
N PRO A 460 -11.49 -32.62 8.72
CA PRO A 460 -10.40 -32.95 9.65
C PRO A 460 -9.44 -34.06 9.15
N SER A 461 -9.85 -34.85 8.16
CA SER A 461 -8.98 -35.86 7.53
C SER A 461 -7.96 -35.28 6.55
N GLN A 462 -8.13 -34.03 6.13
CA GLN A 462 -7.28 -33.37 5.12
C GLN A 462 -6.24 -32.45 5.75
N VAL A 463 -6.51 -31.93 6.95
CA VAL A 463 -5.60 -31.04 7.69
C VAL A 463 -5.59 -31.43 9.16
N TRP A 464 -4.40 -31.63 9.71
CA TRP A 464 -4.18 -31.87 11.13
C TRP A 464 -3.44 -30.68 11.74
N VAL A 465 -3.98 -30.13 12.82
CA VAL A 465 -3.41 -29.00 13.56
C VAL A 465 -3.27 -29.40 15.02
N SER A 466 -2.07 -29.25 15.59
CA SER A 466 -1.80 -29.51 17.00
C SER A 466 -0.65 -28.64 17.51
N SER A 467 -0.64 -28.37 18.82
CA SER A 467 0.54 -27.82 19.50
C SER A 467 1.42 -28.94 20.03
N ILE A 468 2.74 -28.76 19.93
CA ILE A 468 3.74 -29.68 20.50
C ILE A 468 4.25 -29.03 21.80
N PRO A 469 3.81 -29.49 22.99
CA PRO A 469 4.15 -28.81 24.24
C PRO A 469 5.59 -29.10 24.72
N GLN A 470 6.19 -30.19 24.25
CA GLN A 470 7.43 -30.74 24.77
C GLN A 470 8.14 -31.53 23.67
N GLY A 471 9.47 -31.43 23.60
CA GLY A 471 10.26 -32.16 22.61
C GLY A 471 10.69 -33.56 23.07
N PRO A 472 11.54 -34.23 22.27
CA PRO A 472 11.96 -35.62 22.50
C PRO A 472 12.68 -35.86 23.82
N ASN A 473 13.43 -34.87 24.34
CA ASN A 473 14.18 -34.99 25.59
C ASN A 473 13.40 -34.48 26.80
N ARG A 474 12.07 -34.31 26.66
CA ARG A 474 11.19 -33.82 27.71
C ARG A 474 11.49 -32.37 28.12
N ILE A 475 12.05 -31.55 27.23
CA ILE A 475 12.20 -30.12 27.50
C ILE A 475 10.95 -29.38 27.00
N PRO A 476 10.30 -28.53 27.83
CA PRO A 476 9.13 -27.78 27.41
C PRO A 476 9.43 -26.82 26.24
N LEU A 477 8.62 -26.90 25.18
CA LEU A 477 8.76 -26.05 23.99
C LEU A 477 8.06 -24.69 24.17
N LYS A 478 8.48 -23.94 25.20
CA LYS A 478 7.91 -22.63 25.51
C LYS A 478 8.71 -21.51 24.84
N CYS A 479 8.17 -20.98 23.76
CA CYS A 479 8.78 -19.94 22.94
C CYS A 479 8.60 -18.52 23.52
N VAL A 480 9.25 -18.24 24.65
CA VAL A 480 9.33 -16.90 25.27
C VAL A 480 10.75 -16.33 25.14
N TYR A 481 10.91 -15.00 25.15
CA TYR A 481 12.21 -14.33 24.95
C TYR A 481 13.33 -14.92 25.83
N SER A 482 13.07 -15.11 27.13
CA SER A 482 14.02 -15.70 28.08
C SER A 482 14.47 -17.11 27.71
N ASN A 483 13.61 -17.88 27.04
CA ASN A 483 13.88 -19.27 26.69
C ASN A 483 14.56 -19.40 25.32
N MET A 484 14.30 -18.47 24.39
CA MET A 484 14.91 -18.50 23.05
C MET A 484 16.44 -18.43 23.09
N GLU A 485 17.01 -17.78 24.11
CA GLU A 485 18.45 -17.68 24.32
C GLU A 485 19.05 -18.92 25.04
N SER A 486 18.20 -19.81 25.57
CA SER A 486 18.64 -21.03 26.24
C SER A 486 19.10 -22.09 25.23
N LEU A 487 20.32 -22.59 25.41
CA LEU A 487 20.90 -23.64 24.57
C LEU A 487 20.06 -24.92 24.58
N ALA A 488 19.55 -25.32 25.76
CA ALA A 488 18.73 -26.52 25.91
C ALA A 488 17.41 -26.42 25.12
N PHE A 489 16.83 -25.22 25.06
CA PHE A 489 15.62 -24.98 24.26
C PHE A 489 15.93 -25.00 22.76
N GLN A 490 17.04 -24.37 22.34
CA GLN A 490 17.46 -24.37 20.93
C GLN A 490 17.74 -25.79 20.43
N ASP A 491 18.40 -26.62 21.24
CA ASP A 491 18.69 -28.01 20.91
C ASP A 491 17.39 -28.83 20.83
N GLU A 492 16.47 -28.66 21.79
CA GLU A 492 15.19 -29.39 21.80
C GLU A 492 14.32 -29.07 20.58
N VAL A 493 14.28 -27.81 20.15
CA VAL A 493 13.58 -27.42 18.91
C VAL A 493 14.21 -28.11 17.71
N GLY A 494 15.55 -28.18 17.67
CA GLY A 494 16.28 -28.88 16.62
C GLY A 494 15.95 -30.38 16.55
N GLU A 495 15.97 -31.07 17.70
CA GLU A 495 15.61 -32.49 17.78
C GLU A 495 14.15 -32.75 17.38
N THR A 496 13.23 -31.88 17.84
CA THR A 496 11.82 -31.95 17.45
C THR A 496 11.66 -31.79 15.94
N LEU A 497 12.43 -30.88 15.32
CA LEU A 497 12.38 -30.65 13.88
C LEU A 497 12.94 -31.83 13.09
N CYS A 498 14.03 -32.45 13.53
CA CYS A 498 14.54 -33.70 12.95
C CYS A 498 13.46 -34.79 12.95
N ASP A 499 12.77 -34.98 14.08
CA ASP A 499 11.70 -35.98 14.20
C ASP A 499 10.54 -35.73 13.22
N ILE A 500 10.17 -34.46 13.00
CA ILE A 500 9.13 -34.09 12.03
C ILE A 500 9.62 -34.40 10.60
N ILE A 501 10.83 -33.98 10.26
CA ILE A 501 11.40 -34.11 8.92
C ILE A 501 11.60 -35.57 8.51
N GLU A 502 11.96 -36.45 9.44
CA GLU A 502 12.06 -37.89 9.17
C GLU A 502 10.74 -38.54 8.75
N ARG A 503 9.60 -37.91 9.05
CA ARG A 503 8.26 -38.48 8.83
C ARG A 503 7.47 -37.76 7.74
N VAL A 504 7.82 -36.51 7.43
CA VAL A 504 7.11 -35.69 6.46
C VAL A 504 7.87 -35.63 5.13
N PRO A 505 7.32 -36.20 4.04
CA PRO A 505 7.95 -36.13 2.72
C PRO A 505 7.80 -34.74 2.09
N TYR A 506 8.56 -34.49 1.03
CA TYR A 506 8.51 -33.29 0.20
C TYR A 506 8.77 -31.99 0.98
N GLY A 507 7.96 -30.95 0.75
CA GLY A 507 8.15 -29.62 1.30
C GLY A 507 7.74 -29.47 2.76
N VAL A 508 8.64 -28.90 3.58
CA VAL A 508 8.35 -28.46 4.96
C VAL A 508 8.70 -26.98 5.11
N LEU A 509 7.79 -26.20 5.69
CA LEU A 509 8.02 -24.78 6.00
C LEU A 509 8.17 -24.59 7.51
N VAL A 510 9.19 -23.87 7.94
CA VAL A 510 9.42 -23.55 9.36
C VAL A 510 9.42 -22.04 9.55
N PHE A 511 8.41 -21.52 10.22
CA PHE A 511 8.29 -20.09 10.51
C PHE A 511 8.96 -19.75 11.85
N MET A 512 9.97 -18.88 11.77
CA MET A 512 10.72 -18.35 12.90
C MET A 512 10.16 -17.00 13.35
N PRO A 513 10.26 -16.67 14.66
CA PRO A 513 9.75 -15.43 15.24
C PRO A 513 10.46 -14.17 14.72
N SER A 514 11.73 -14.28 14.34
CA SER A 514 12.50 -13.16 13.79
C SER A 514 13.74 -13.67 13.05
N TYR A 515 14.34 -12.81 12.21
CA TYR A 515 15.65 -13.08 11.61
C TYR A 515 16.76 -13.29 12.66
N LYS A 516 16.68 -12.58 13.81
CA LYS A 516 17.62 -12.77 14.93
C LYS A 516 17.50 -14.18 15.50
N ALA A 517 16.27 -14.67 15.70
CA ALA A 517 16.05 -16.04 16.17
C ALA A 517 16.55 -17.06 15.15
N LEU A 518 16.26 -16.87 13.86
CA LEU A 518 16.77 -17.74 12.81
C LEU A 518 18.31 -17.87 12.86
N ASP A 519 19.02 -16.76 13.04
CA ASP A 519 20.48 -16.75 13.16
C ASP A 519 21.00 -17.50 14.37
N VAL A 520 20.38 -17.27 15.53
CA VAL A 520 20.77 -17.90 16.80
C VAL A 520 20.61 -19.42 16.71
N PHE A 521 19.46 -19.87 16.21
CA PHE A 521 19.15 -21.30 16.08
C PHE A 521 20.04 -21.97 15.02
N THR A 522 20.19 -21.34 13.85
CA THR A 522 21.06 -21.86 12.79
C THR A 522 22.51 -21.96 13.28
N SER A 523 23.02 -20.96 14.00
CA SER A 523 24.37 -20.99 14.56
C SER A 523 24.53 -22.12 15.57
N ARG A 524 23.53 -22.34 16.44
CA ARG A 524 23.53 -23.43 17.40
C ARG A 524 23.52 -24.79 16.70
N TRP A 525 22.64 -25.00 15.74
CA TRP A 525 22.46 -26.27 15.03
C TRP A 525 23.63 -26.66 14.15
N ASN A 526 24.36 -25.70 13.59
CA ASN A 526 25.64 -25.99 12.91
C ASN A 526 26.71 -26.47 13.90
N ASN A 527 26.73 -25.92 15.12
CA ASN A 527 27.71 -26.33 16.14
C ASN A 527 27.38 -27.68 16.79
N THR A 528 26.11 -28.05 16.87
CA THR A 528 25.66 -29.33 17.47
C THR A 528 25.50 -30.46 16.46
N GLY A 529 25.65 -30.19 15.15
CA GLY A 529 25.46 -31.19 14.08
C GLY A 529 23.99 -31.48 13.74
N VAL A 530 23.03 -30.81 14.39
CA VAL A 530 21.60 -30.91 14.04
C VAL A 530 21.38 -30.45 12.60
N MET A 531 22.05 -29.38 12.16
CA MET A 531 21.88 -28.86 10.80
C MET A 531 22.35 -29.86 9.73
N ASP A 532 23.39 -30.65 10.01
CA ASP A 532 23.88 -31.66 9.08
C ASP A 532 22.85 -32.80 8.94
N ARG A 533 22.25 -33.24 10.05
CA ARG A 533 21.15 -34.22 10.04
C ARG A 533 19.93 -33.74 9.25
N LEU A 534 19.61 -32.45 9.34
CA LEU A 534 18.53 -31.86 8.54
C LEU A 534 18.87 -31.91 7.04
N LYS A 535 20.11 -31.55 6.68
CA LYS A 535 20.60 -31.54 5.30
C LYS A 535 20.72 -32.92 4.67
N ASP A 536 21.00 -33.94 5.47
CA ASP A 536 21.05 -35.34 5.04
C ASP A 536 19.68 -35.84 4.54
N LYS A 537 18.59 -35.24 5.04
CA LYS A 537 17.22 -35.61 4.66
C LYS A 537 16.61 -34.68 3.63
N LYS A 538 16.77 -33.36 3.82
CA LYS A 538 16.12 -32.35 2.99
C LYS A 538 17.09 -31.26 2.57
N LEU A 539 16.86 -30.68 1.40
CA LEU A 539 17.54 -29.45 1.02
C LEU A 539 17.11 -28.31 1.95
N VAL A 540 18.02 -27.78 2.75
CA VAL A 540 17.73 -26.71 3.72
C VAL A 540 17.99 -25.36 3.10
N LEU A 541 16.93 -24.54 3.01
CA LEU A 541 16.97 -23.17 2.52
C LEU A 541 16.43 -22.22 3.59
N SER A 542 16.84 -20.96 3.53
CA SER A 542 16.41 -19.92 4.45
C SER A 542 16.06 -18.65 3.69
N GLU A 543 15.08 -17.91 4.20
CA GLU A 543 14.69 -16.62 3.66
C GLU A 543 15.89 -15.64 3.68
N PRO A 544 16.27 -15.05 2.52
CA PRO A 544 17.39 -14.11 2.45
C PRO A 544 17.07 -12.80 3.18
N LYS A 545 18.07 -12.27 3.90
CA LYS A 545 17.96 -11.00 4.61
C LYS A 545 18.10 -9.84 3.64
N GLY A 546 17.01 -9.11 3.40
CA GLY A 546 17.03 -7.86 2.65
C GLY A 546 15.87 -7.74 1.67
N SER A 547 15.83 -6.63 0.94
CA SER A 547 14.73 -6.29 0.03
C SER A 547 14.93 -6.79 -1.41
N ASP A 548 16.02 -7.52 -1.72
CA ASP A 548 16.24 -8.03 -3.08
C ASP A 548 15.20 -9.11 -3.41
N LYS A 549 14.39 -8.85 -4.44
CA LYS A 549 13.36 -9.78 -4.92
C LYS A 549 13.97 -10.90 -5.76
N LYS A 550 15.06 -10.63 -6.48
CA LYS A 550 15.67 -11.64 -7.38
C LYS A 550 16.36 -12.75 -6.60
N GLU A 551 17.04 -12.38 -5.53
CA GLU A 551 17.65 -13.35 -4.63
C GLU A 551 16.57 -14.25 -4.00
N PHE A 552 15.49 -13.64 -3.51
CA PHE A 552 14.35 -14.36 -2.96
C PHE A 552 13.69 -15.32 -3.97
N GLU A 553 13.39 -14.83 -5.18
CA GLU A 553 12.84 -15.66 -6.26
C GLU A 553 13.79 -16.80 -6.63
N GLY A 554 15.10 -16.58 -6.64
CA GLY A 554 16.10 -17.61 -6.91
C GLY A 554 16.09 -18.73 -5.86
N VAL A 555 16.04 -18.36 -4.57
CA VAL A 555 15.97 -19.34 -3.47
C VAL A 555 14.66 -20.13 -3.52
N LEU A 556 13.54 -19.46 -3.82
CA LEU A 556 12.23 -20.11 -3.92
C LEU A 556 12.15 -21.07 -5.12
N ASN A 557 12.71 -20.69 -6.28
CA ASN A 557 12.78 -21.61 -7.42
C ASN A 557 13.61 -22.85 -7.09
N THR A 558 14.74 -22.67 -6.40
CA THR A 558 15.58 -23.80 -5.94
C THR A 558 14.79 -24.73 -5.01
N TYR A 559 13.91 -24.19 -4.17
CA TYR A 559 13.01 -24.98 -3.32
C TYR A 559 12.03 -25.82 -4.14
N TYR A 560 11.37 -25.23 -5.13
CA TYR A 560 10.44 -25.93 -6.01
C TYR A 560 11.14 -26.99 -6.87
N ASP A 561 12.28 -26.64 -7.47
CA ASP A 561 13.07 -27.55 -8.32
C ASP A 561 13.48 -28.82 -7.56
N GLN A 562 13.85 -28.70 -6.28
CA GLN A 562 14.17 -29.87 -5.46
C GLN A 562 12.96 -30.77 -5.21
N ILE A 563 11.80 -30.19 -4.94
CA ILE A 563 10.57 -30.97 -4.69
C ILE A 563 10.11 -31.67 -5.96
N ASP A 564 10.17 -30.96 -7.09
CA ASP A 564 9.86 -31.53 -8.41
C ASP A 564 10.82 -32.66 -8.78
N ALA A 565 12.12 -32.54 -8.47
CA ALA A 565 13.10 -33.58 -8.68
C ALA A 565 12.84 -34.84 -7.84
N VAL A 566 12.41 -34.67 -6.59
CA VAL A 566 12.02 -35.77 -5.70
C VAL A 566 10.74 -36.44 -6.20
N GLU A 567 9.73 -35.68 -6.61
CA GLU A 567 8.49 -36.21 -7.19
C GLU A 567 8.75 -36.98 -8.50
N ALA A 568 9.68 -36.50 -9.33
CA ALA A 568 10.10 -37.17 -10.55
C ALA A 568 11.02 -38.38 -10.32
N ASN A 569 11.48 -38.63 -9.09
CA ASN A 569 12.49 -39.64 -8.72
C ASN A 569 13.84 -39.47 -9.45
N ILE A 570 14.28 -38.22 -9.66
CA ILE A 570 15.52 -37.87 -10.38
C ILE A 570 16.61 -37.37 -9.40
N ASP A 571 16.29 -37.17 -8.12
CA ASP A 571 17.23 -36.61 -7.15
C ASP A 571 18.45 -37.54 -6.89
N GLU A 572 19.64 -37.05 -7.25
CA GLU A 572 20.90 -37.79 -7.12
C GLU A 572 21.42 -37.83 -5.66
N GLU A 573 20.97 -36.91 -4.82
CA GLU A 573 21.40 -36.78 -3.42
C GLU A 573 20.55 -37.61 -2.44
N ASN A 574 19.58 -38.39 -2.94
CA ASN A 574 18.70 -39.26 -2.16
C ASN A 574 17.97 -38.53 -1.01
N ARG A 575 17.66 -37.24 -1.22
CA ARG A 575 16.88 -36.41 -0.30
C ARG A 575 15.40 -36.65 -0.52
N ASP A 576 14.60 -36.49 0.54
CA ASP A 576 13.15 -36.72 0.51
C ASP A 576 12.34 -35.43 0.36
N GLY A 577 12.99 -34.31 0.03
CA GLY A 577 12.35 -33.03 -0.25
C GLY A 577 13.19 -31.82 0.15
N ALA A 578 12.51 -30.73 0.51
CA ALA A 578 13.13 -29.46 0.89
C ALA A 578 12.51 -28.88 2.16
N LEU A 579 13.35 -28.24 2.98
CA LEU A 579 13.02 -27.52 4.20
C LEU A 579 13.27 -26.03 3.98
N PHE A 580 12.27 -25.20 4.24
CA PHE A 580 12.41 -23.75 4.10
C PHE A 580 12.19 -23.04 5.44
N PHE A 581 13.24 -22.38 5.94
CA PHE A 581 13.13 -21.47 7.08
C PHE A 581 12.64 -20.11 6.62
N ALA A 582 11.41 -19.77 7.01
CA ALA A 582 10.78 -18.47 6.78
C ALA A 582 10.73 -17.67 8.08
N VAL A 583 10.57 -16.36 7.99
CA VAL A 583 10.27 -15.51 9.16
C VAL A 583 8.83 -15.05 9.08
N PHE A 584 8.11 -15.03 10.21
CA PHE A 584 6.76 -14.45 10.24
C PHE A 584 6.79 -13.01 9.76
N ARG A 585 5.78 -12.61 8.98
CA ARG A 585 5.71 -11.30 8.31
C ARG A 585 6.88 -11.03 7.35
N GLY A 586 7.67 -12.07 7.03
CA GLY A 586 8.63 -12.08 5.95
C GLY A 586 7.94 -12.28 4.58
N LYS A 587 8.73 -12.28 3.52
CA LYS A 587 8.27 -12.40 2.13
C LYS A 587 7.50 -13.69 1.86
N VAL A 588 7.88 -14.79 2.51
CA VAL A 588 7.19 -16.10 2.36
C VAL A 588 5.80 -16.09 2.98
N SER A 589 5.59 -15.26 4.01
CA SER A 589 4.28 -15.16 4.68
C SER A 589 3.24 -14.39 3.86
N GLU A 590 3.63 -13.74 2.75
CA GLU A 590 2.77 -12.84 2.00
C GLU A 590 2.68 -13.19 0.50
N GLY A 591 1.51 -13.62 0.05
CA GLY A 591 1.16 -13.72 -1.37
C GLY A 591 1.87 -14.82 -2.16
N ILE A 592 2.35 -15.87 -1.47
CA ILE A 592 2.92 -17.08 -2.08
C ILE A 592 2.09 -18.28 -1.63
N ASP A 593 1.57 -19.02 -2.60
CA ASP A 593 0.79 -20.23 -2.35
C ASP A 593 1.65 -21.47 -2.57
N PHE A 594 1.73 -22.32 -1.56
CA PHE A 594 2.37 -23.64 -1.65
C PHE A 594 1.29 -24.70 -1.81
N SER A 595 1.21 -25.31 -2.98
CA SER A 595 0.20 -26.33 -3.30
C SER A 595 0.77 -27.75 -3.15
N ASP A 596 -0.06 -28.65 -2.64
CA ASP A 596 0.21 -30.09 -2.53
C ASP A 596 1.61 -30.47 -1.98
N ASN A 597 2.47 -31.09 -2.79
CA ASN A 597 3.80 -31.55 -2.37
C ASN A 597 4.74 -30.39 -2.01
N TYR A 598 4.48 -29.18 -2.50
CA TYR A 598 5.28 -28.00 -2.17
C TYR A 598 5.17 -27.61 -0.69
N CYS A 599 4.16 -28.07 0.05
CA CYS A 599 4.12 -27.94 1.51
C CYS A 599 3.24 -29.02 2.15
N ARG A 600 3.87 -30.03 2.73
CA ARG A 600 3.20 -31.11 3.48
C ARG A 600 3.13 -30.85 4.98
N ALA A 601 3.99 -29.99 5.51
CA ALA A 601 3.90 -29.53 6.90
C ALA A 601 4.35 -28.07 7.04
N VAL A 602 3.66 -27.36 7.92
CA VAL A 602 4.03 -26.03 8.39
C VAL A 602 4.31 -26.12 9.88
N VAL A 603 5.53 -25.75 10.28
CA VAL A 603 5.98 -25.71 11.67
C VAL A 603 6.11 -24.25 12.08
N THR A 604 5.34 -23.83 13.07
CA THR A 604 5.37 -22.46 13.59
C THR A 604 6.09 -22.41 14.93
N LEU A 605 7.25 -21.77 14.99
CA LEU A 605 8.00 -21.62 16.23
C LEU A 605 7.55 -20.38 17.00
N GLY A 606 6.71 -20.60 18.01
CA GLY A 606 6.16 -19.54 18.85
C GLY A 606 5.00 -18.81 18.20
N ILE A 607 4.74 -17.60 18.71
CA ILE A 607 3.65 -16.73 18.25
C ILE A 607 4.30 -15.47 17.66
N PRO A 608 3.86 -14.99 16.48
CA PRO A 608 4.38 -13.77 15.89
C PRO A 608 3.92 -12.56 16.71
N PHE A 609 4.70 -12.16 17.71
CA PHE A 609 4.52 -10.88 18.35
C PHE A 609 5.04 -9.76 17.44
N PRO A 610 4.37 -8.59 17.39
CA PRO A 610 4.96 -7.39 16.81
C PRO A 610 6.33 -7.15 17.47
N GLY A 611 7.34 -6.75 16.68
CA GLY A 611 8.56 -6.21 17.28
C GLY A 611 8.18 -5.01 18.13
N LEU A 612 8.47 -5.08 19.43
CA LEU A 612 8.26 -3.97 20.37
C LEU A 612 9.10 -2.76 19.98
#